data_AF-A0A853BNI7-F1
#
_entry.id   AF-A0A853BNI7-F1
#
_cell.length_a   1.000
_cell.length_b   1.000
_cell.length_c   1.000
_cell.angle_alpha   90.00
_cell.angle_beta   90.00
_cell.angle_gamma   90.00
#
_symmetry.space_group_name_H-M   'P 1'
#
loop_
_entity.id
_entity.type
_entity.pdbx_description
1 polymer ?
#
loop_
_entity_poly.entity_id
_entity_poly.type
_entity_poly.pdbx_seq_one_letter_code
_entity_poly.pdbx_strand_id
1 'polypeptide(L)' 'MTPTAPARQPWPMKALGAMTAAEILAALERLACVRPEDAALERALHRQLVRAVERERAGARGAAAPA' A
#
# COMPACT_ATOMS: atom_id res chain seq x y z
N MET A 1 7.06 -40.79 10.04
CA MET A 1 5.90 -39.91 9.81
C MET A 1 6.29 -38.54 10.34
N THR A 2 6.69 -37.62 9.47
CA THR A 2 7.14 -36.27 9.85
C THR A 2 6.07 -35.29 9.43
N PRO A 3 5.44 -34.51 10.33
CA PRO A 3 4.48 -33.51 9.92
C PRO A 3 5.24 -32.35 9.28
N THR A 4 5.21 -32.28 7.94
CA THR A 4 5.59 -31.07 7.19
C THR A 4 4.66 -29.95 7.63
N ALA A 5 5.16 -28.99 8.39
CA ALA A 5 4.45 -27.77 8.71
C ALA A 5 4.00 -27.09 7.40
N PRO A 6 2.75 -26.58 7.29
CA PRO A 6 2.34 -25.87 6.09
C PRO A 6 3.25 -24.66 5.93
N ALA A 7 3.98 -24.62 4.81
CA ALA A 7 4.72 -23.45 4.40
C ALA A 7 3.77 -22.25 4.47
N ARG A 8 4.05 -21.31 5.39
CA ARG A 8 3.41 -19.99 5.39
C ARG A 8 3.76 -19.37 4.04
N GLN A 9 2.85 -19.51 3.09
CA GLN A 9 2.99 -18.86 1.79
C GLN A 9 3.16 -17.38 2.10
N PRO A 10 4.27 -16.73 1.70
CA PRO A 10 4.37 -15.30 1.82
C PRO A 10 3.22 -14.74 1.01
N TRP A 11 2.31 -14.04 1.69
CA TRP A 11 1.25 -13.29 1.01
C TRP A 11 1.87 -12.60 -0.20
N PRO A 12 1.23 -12.61 -1.39
CA PRO A 12 1.60 -11.69 -2.46
C PRO A 12 1.16 -10.28 -2.03
N MET A 13 1.71 -9.79 -0.92
CA MET A 13 1.54 -8.44 -0.43
C MET A 13 2.50 -7.62 -1.26
N LYS A 14 1.93 -7.00 -2.28
CA LYS A 14 2.57 -5.89 -2.99
C LYS A 14 3.22 -4.99 -1.95
N ALA A 15 4.52 -4.74 -2.09
CA ALA A 15 5.24 -3.90 -1.15
C ALA A 15 4.49 -2.56 -1.04
N LEU A 16 4.37 -2.02 0.17
CA LEU A 16 3.57 -0.82 0.42
C LEU A 16 3.98 0.36 -0.48
N GLY A 17 5.28 0.48 -0.77
CA GLY A 17 5.80 1.50 -1.68
C GLY A 17 5.41 1.34 -3.15
N ALA A 18 5.01 0.13 -3.56
CA ALA A 18 4.55 -0.20 -4.90
C ALA A 18 3.02 -0.13 -5.05
N MET A 19 2.28 0.11 -3.96
CA MET A 19 0.83 0.28 -4.02
C MET A 19 0.47 1.63 -4.65
N THR A 20 -0.62 1.65 -5.41
CA THR A 20 -1.23 2.87 -5.95
C THR A 20 -1.99 3.61 -4.86
N ALA A 21 -2.32 4.89 -5.08
CA ALA A 21 -3.15 5.65 -4.14
C ALA A 21 -4.50 4.96 -3.86
N ALA A 22 -5.13 4.38 -4.90
CA ALA A 22 -6.40 3.65 -4.77
C ALA A 22 -6.27 2.38 -3.91
N GLU A 23 -5.20 1.61 -4.10
CA GLU A 23 -4.94 0.41 -3.28
C GLU A 23 -4.67 0.78 -1.81
N ILE A 24 -3.97 1.89 -1.56
CA ILE A 24 -3.68 2.38 -0.20
C ILE A 24 -4.96 2.88 0.48
N LEU A 25 -5.85 3.57 -0.24
CA LEU A 25 -7.15 4.00 0.27
C LEU A 25 -8.02 2.80 0.67
N ALA A 26 -8.12 1.79 -0.19
CA ALA A 26 -8.85 0.56 0.13
C ALA A 26 -8.27 -0.16 1.36
N ALA A 27 -6.95 -0.13 1.54
CA ALA A 27 -6.29 -0.67 2.73
C ALA A 27 -6.63 0.11 4.02
N LEU A 28 -6.75 1.44 3.95
CA LEU A 28 -7.17 2.29 5.08
C LEU A 28 -8.62 2.00 5.49
N GLU A 29 -9.53 1.90 4.53
CA GLU A 29 -10.93 1.54 4.78
C GLU A 29 -11.02 0.16 5.44
N ARG A 30 -10.28 -0.82 4.92
CA ARG A 30 -10.25 -2.17 5.48
C ARG A 30 -9.63 -2.17 6.89
N LEU A 31 -8.62 -1.36 7.15
CA LEU A 31 -7.97 -1.26 8.45
C LEU A 31 -8.95 -0.79 9.52
N ALA A 32 -9.74 0.25 9.22
CA ALA A 32 -10.77 0.76 10.13
C ALA A 32 -11.80 -0.32 10.52
N CYS A 33 -12.09 -1.26 9.62
CA CYS A 33 -13.02 -2.37 9.91
C CYS A 33 -12.36 -3.54 10.64
N VAL A 34 -11.09 -3.86 10.36
CA VAL A 34 -10.46 -5.10 10.84
C VAL A 34 -9.61 -4.89 12.10
N ARG A 35 -8.90 -3.76 12.20
CA ARG A 35 -8.02 -3.39 13.32
C ARG A 35 -7.97 -1.86 13.51
N PRO A 36 -9.07 -1.23 13.96
CA PRO A 36 -9.14 0.22 14.15
C PRO A 36 -8.10 0.76 15.16
N GLU A 37 -7.59 -0.08 16.05
CA GLU A 37 -6.60 0.30 17.06
C GLU A 37 -5.16 0.41 16.51
N ASP A 38 -4.89 -0.09 15.30
CA ASP A 38 -3.53 -0.10 14.73
C ASP A 38 -3.17 1.26 14.09
N ALA A 39 -3.03 2.28 14.94
CA ALA A 39 -2.64 3.63 14.55
C ALA A 39 -1.22 3.70 13.94
N ALA A 40 -0.37 2.70 14.20
CA ALA A 40 0.95 2.64 13.59
C ALA A 40 0.86 2.30 12.10
N LEU A 41 0.05 1.30 11.75
CA LEU A 41 -0.22 0.91 10.37
C LEU A 41 -0.99 2.00 9.63
N GLU A 42 -2.01 2.61 10.26
CA GLU A 42 -2.76 3.72 9.66
C GLU A 42 -1.85 4.89 9.26
N ARG A 43 -0.94 5.31 10.16
CA ARG A 43 0.05 6.36 9.86
C ARG A 43 1.02 5.96 8.76
N ALA A 44 1.41 4.69 8.68
CA ALA A 44 2.27 4.19 7.60
C ALA A 44 1.56 4.26 6.24
N LEU A 45 0.29 3.87 6.18
CA LEU A 45 -0.55 3.95 4.98
C LEU A 45 -0.76 5.40 4.55
N HIS A 46 -1.10 6.32 5.47
CA HIS A 46 -1.23 7.74 5.15
C HIS A 46 0.06 8.34 4.57
N ARG A 47 1.23 8.04 5.14
CA ARG A 47 2.52 8.50 4.58
C ARG A 47 2.77 7.96 3.17
N GLN A 48 2.38 6.72 2.89
CA GLN A 48 2.53 6.16 1.55
C GLN A 48 1.50 6.70 0.56
N LEU A 49 0.29 7.03 1.01
CA LEU A 49 -0.72 7.70 0.19
C LEU A 49 -0.20 9.05 -0.32
N VAL A 50 0.38 9.87 0.57
CA VAL A 50 1.00 11.16 0.18
C VAL A 50 2.06 10.94 -0.89
N ARG A 51 2.98 9.99 -0.68
CA ARG A 51 4.04 9.67 -1.65
C ARG A 51 3.50 9.16 -2.98
N ALA A 52 2.46 8.32 -2.95
CA ALA A 52 1.84 7.78 -4.17
C ALA A 52 1.24 8.91 -5.01
N VAL A 53 0.48 9.81 -4.38
CA VAL A 53 -0.13 10.98 -5.04
C VAL A 53 0.95 11.91 -5.60
N GLU A 54 2.03 12.15 -4.87
CA GLU A 54 3.16 12.97 -5.35
C GLU A 54 3.82 12.35 -6.58
N ARG A 55 4.03 11.03 -6.59
CA ARG A 55 4.57 10.31 -7.77
C ARG A 55 3.64 10.42 -8.97
N GLU A 56 2.34 10.24 -8.78
CA GLU A 56 1.35 10.39 -9.85
C GLU A 56 1.34 11.81 -10.42
N ARG A 57 1.39 12.83 -9.55
CA ARG A 57 1.50 14.24 -9.97
C ARG A 57 2.81 14.56 -10.70
N ALA A 58 3.92 13.96 -10.28
CA ALA A 58 5.21 14.13 -10.94
C ALA A 58 5.22 13.46 -12.32
N GLY A 59 4.67 12.25 -12.42
CA GLY A 59 4.47 11.55 -13.70
C GLY A 59 3.57 12.32 -14.66
N ALA A 60 2.47 12.88 -14.17
CA ALA A 60 1.56 13.71 -14.97
C ALA A 60 2.21 15.02 -15.45
N ARG A 61 3.05 15.66 -14.62
CA ARG A 61 3.80 16.88 -15.00
C ARG A 61 4.92 16.62 -16.02
N GLY A 62 5.58 15.46 -15.93
CA GLY A 62 6.59 15.05 -16.92
C GLY A 62 6.02 14.77 -18.30
N ALA A 63 4.76 14.33 -18.38
CA ALA A 63 4.06 14.09 -19.64
C ALA A 63 3.57 15.37 -20.36
N ALA A 64 3.55 16.51 -19.68
CA ALA A 64 3.00 17.77 -20.17
C ALA A 64 4.05 18.75 -20.70
N ALA A 65 5.29 18.31 -20.93
CA ALA A 65 6.32 19.12 -21.60
C ALA A 65 6.22 18.93 -23.13
N PRO A 66 5.69 19.89 -23.91
CA PRO A 66 5.78 19.84 -25.36
C PRO A 66 7.21 20.14 -25.82
N ALA A 67 7.64 19.42 -26.86
CA ALA A 67 8.82 19.74 -27.67
C ALA A 67 8.57 20.98 -28.56
#